data_AF-A0A2J6HFY8-F1
#
_entry.id   AF-A0A2J6HFY8-F1
#
_cell.length_a   1.000
_cell.length_b   1.000
_cell.length_c   1.000
_cell.angle_alpha   90.00
_cell.angle_beta   90.00
_cell.angle_gamma   90.00
#
_symmetry.space_group_name_H-M   'P 1'
#
loop_
_entity.id
_entity.type
_entity.pdbx_description
1 polymer ?
#
loop_
_entity_poly.entity_id
_entity_poly.type
_entity_poly.pdbx_seq_one_letter_code
_entity_poly.pdbx_strand_id
1 'polypeptide(L)'
;MKKVIAFLGVFSIIALMTVSAQSFKYTVKTTADCTNRTVDFTVPAEKVAKLMSLEIVPKWTSCNESQPAPSFIFVKIYKAGQASSGRTAVLYKKTVNKEGHVTELVPIQDVKLNPGTYTMEVSRAQNTEATLEIFISAN
;
A
#
# COMPACT_ATOMS: atom_id res chain seq x y z
N MET A 1 -45.77 27.73 40.28
CA MET A 1 -46.39 27.21 39.04
C MET A 1 -45.27 26.65 38.15
N LYS A 2 -45.44 25.42 37.63
CA LYS A 2 -44.74 24.77 36.48
C LYS A 2 -43.20 24.64 36.63
N LYS A 3 -42.61 23.53 37.12
CA LYS A 3 -42.41 22.21 36.44
C LYS A 3 -42.29 22.32 34.92
N VAL A 4 -41.07 22.17 34.37
CA VAL A 4 -40.72 21.16 33.35
C VAL A 4 -39.21 20.86 33.46
N ILE A 5 -38.89 19.63 33.84
CA ILE A 5 -37.58 19.01 33.69
C ILE A 5 -37.51 18.53 32.24
N ALA A 6 -36.66 19.13 31.42
CA ALA A 6 -36.40 18.64 30.06
C ALA A 6 -35.24 17.64 30.10
N PHE A 7 -35.57 16.42 30.49
CA PHE A 7 -34.79 15.22 30.22
C PHE A 7 -35.06 14.82 28.75
N LEU A 8 -34.32 15.41 27.81
CA LEU A 8 -34.11 14.82 26.48
C LEU A 8 -32.67 14.28 26.54
N GLY A 9 -32.46 12.99 26.72
CA GLY A 9 -32.96 11.98 25.80
C GLY A 9 -31.82 11.68 24.84
N VAL A 10 -30.90 10.84 25.33
CA VAL A 10 -29.82 10.20 24.59
C VAL A 10 -30.33 9.74 23.23
N PHE A 11 -29.81 10.34 22.17
CA PHE A 11 -29.66 9.70 20.88
C PHE A 11 -28.17 9.75 20.53
N SER A 12 -27.40 8.92 21.25
CA SER A 12 -26.16 8.38 20.69
C SER A 12 -26.56 7.59 19.45
N ILE A 13 -26.56 8.25 18.29
CA ILE A 13 -26.44 7.57 17.02
C ILE A 13 -25.00 7.04 17.00
N ILE A 14 -24.78 5.91 17.68
CA ILE A 14 -23.69 5.02 17.32
C ILE A 14 -24.11 4.52 15.95
N ALA A 15 -23.68 5.23 14.92
CA ALA A 15 -23.68 4.72 13.56
C ALA A 15 -22.75 3.50 13.60
N LEU A 16 -23.33 2.33 13.90
CA LEU A 16 -22.75 1.04 13.61
C LEU A 16 -22.65 0.98 12.08
N MET A 17 -21.61 1.63 11.54
CA MET A 17 -21.23 1.42 10.16
C MET A 17 -20.85 -0.04 10.07
N THR A 18 -21.77 -0.83 9.54
CA THR A 18 -21.55 -2.21 9.15
C THR A 18 -20.28 -2.26 8.34
N VAL A 19 -19.29 -3.01 8.82
CA VAL A 19 -18.01 -3.16 8.16
C VAL A 19 -18.21 -4.01 6.90
N SER A 20 -18.56 -3.37 5.79
CA SER A 20 -18.49 -4.00 4.49
C SER A 20 -17.03 -4.21 4.13
N ALA A 21 -16.71 -5.39 3.59
CA ALA A 21 -15.41 -5.62 3.01
C ALA A 21 -15.26 -4.75 1.75
N GLN A 22 -14.08 -4.16 1.54
CA GLN A 22 -13.86 -3.14 0.52
C GLN A 22 -12.50 -3.34 -0.17
N SER A 23 -12.47 -3.11 -1.48
CA SER A 23 -11.22 -3.03 -2.25
C SER A 23 -10.71 -1.58 -2.29
N PHE A 24 -9.41 -1.41 -2.06
CA PHE A 24 -8.72 -0.12 -2.15
C PHE A 24 -7.57 -0.22 -3.15
N LYS A 25 -7.32 0.88 -3.87
CA LYS A 25 -6.21 1.01 -4.81
C LYS A 25 -5.25 2.10 -4.34
N TYR A 26 -3.96 1.77 -4.33
CA TYR A 26 -2.88 2.70 -4.00
C TYR A 26 -1.92 2.77 -5.15
N THR A 27 -1.65 3.98 -5.64
CA THR A 27 -0.75 4.21 -6.77
C THR A 27 0.45 5.02 -6.33
N VAL A 28 1.64 4.60 -6.74
CA VAL A 28 2.87 5.39 -6.67
C VAL A 28 3.33 5.66 -8.09
N LYS A 29 3.65 6.92 -8.37
CA LYS A 29 4.29 7.32 -9.61
C LYS A 29 5.58 8.07 -9.28
N THR A 30 6.71 7.46 -9.61
CA THR A 30 8.01 8.09 -9.46
C THR A 30 8.13 9.25 -10.43
N THR A 31 8.77 10.34 -10.03
CA THR A 31 9.04 11.50 -10.90
C THR A 31 10.25 11.26 -11.81
N ALA A 32 10.59 12.25 -12.64
CA ALA A 32 11.77 12.21 -13.51
C ALA A 32 13.11 12.16 -12.74
N ASP A 33 13.19 12.74 -11.55
CA ASP A 33 14.36 12.65 -10.65
C ASP A 33 14.28 11.43 -9.70
N CYS A 34 13.32 10.52 -9.93
CA CYS A 34 13.03 9.37 -9.07
C CYS A 34 12.73 9.73 -7.62
N THR A 35 12.11 10.89 -7.37
CA THR A 35 11.44 11.16 -6.09
C THR A 35 10.02 10.59 -6.10
N ASN A 36 9.26 10.73 -5.01
CA ASN A 36 7.91 10.17 -4.86
C ASN A 36 7.83 8.66 -5.11
N ARG A 37 8.76 7.91 -4.50
CA ARG A 37 8.88 6.46 -4.67
C ARG A 37 8.04 5.65 -3.70
N THR A 38 7.35 6.30 -2.77
CA THR A 38 6.65 5.63 -1.68
C THR A 38 5.24 6.18 -1.53
N VAL A 39 4.31 5.30 -1.14
CA VAL A 39 3.02 5.69 -0.57
C VAL A 39 2.77 4.84 0.66
N ASP A 40 2.21 5.48 1.68
CA ASP A 40 1.77 4.78 2.88
C ASP A 40 0.26 4.50 2.81
N PHE A 41 -0.12 3.34 3.32
CA PHE A 41 -1.52 2.94 3.47
C PHE A 41 -1.74 2.23 4.80
N THR A 42 -2.96 2.26 5.30
CA THR A 42 -3.28 1.75 6.64
C THR A 42 -4.38 0.70 6.57
N VAL A 43 -4.12 -0.44 7.22
CA VAL A 43 -5.13 -1.45 7.54
C VAL A 43 -5.74 -1.08 8.90
N PRO A 44 -7.05 -0.79 8.98
CA PRO A 44 -7.70 -0.40 10.23
C PRO A 44 -7.62 -1.48 11.32
N ALA A 45 -7.83 -1.07 12.58
CA ALA A 45 -7.98 -2.00 13.69
C ALA A 45 -9.09 -3.03 13.41
N GLU A 46 -8.91 -4.28 13.88
CA GLU A 46 -9.87 -5.38 13.73
C GLU A 46 -10.19 -5.75 12.26
N LYS A 47 -9.32 -5.34 11.33
CA LYS A 47 -9.38 -5.73 9.92
C LYS A 47 -8.12 -6.48 9.52
N VAL A 48 -8.26 -7.28 8.47
CA VAL A 48 -7.14 -7.87 7.74
C VAL A 48 -7.26 -7.42 6.29
N ALA A 49 -6.12 -7.08 5.69
CA ALA A 49 -6.05 -6.84 4.27
C ALA A 49 -5.39 -8.03 3.56
N LYS A 50 -5.96 -8.44 2.43
CA LYS A 50 -5.32 -9.33 1.46
C LYS A 50 -4.80 -8.50 0.30
N LEU A 51 -3.59 -8.79 -0.16
CA LEU A 51 -3.13 -8.21 -1.42
C LEU A 51 -3.85 -8.93 -2.57
N MET A 52 -4.42 -8.18 -3.50
CA MET A 52 -5.20 -8.73 -4.61
C MET A 52 -4.39 -8.74 -5.89
N SER A 53 -3.78 -7.60 -6.23
CA SER A 53 -2.97 -7.45 -7.43
C SER A 53 -1.94 -6.35 -7.21
N LEU A 54 -0.84 -6.45 -7.93
CA LEU A 54 0.14 -5.38 -8.06
C LEU A 54 0.56 -5.29 -9.52
N GLU A 55 0.24 -4.15 -10.13
CA GLU A 55 0.63 -3.82 -11.48
C GLU A 55 1.80 -2.84 -11.46
N ILE A 56 2.74 -3.03 -12.38
CA ILE A 56 3.91 -2.17 -12.56
C ILE A 56 3.92 -1.77 -14.03
N VAL A 57 3.95 -0.47 -14.30
CA VAL A 57 4.19 0.10 -15.63
C VAL A 57 5.65 0.55 -15.66
N PRO A 58 6.58 -0.32 -16.08
CA PRO A 58 8.01 -0.05 -15.97
C PRO A 58 8.47 1.02 -16.95
N LYS A 59 9.44 1.83 -16.52
CA LYS A 59 10.21 2.72 -17.38
C LYS A 59 11.69 2.49 -17.16
N TRP A 60 12.39 2.11 -18.22
CA TRP A 60 13.79 1.70 -18.17
C TRP A 60 14.76 2.87 -18.27
N THR A 61 14.46 3.97 -17.59
CA THR A 61 15.25 5.20 -17.59
C THR A 61 15.84 5.43 -16.21
N SER A 62 17.14 5.70 -16.15
CA SER A 62 17.86 6.01 -14.90
C SER A 62 17.47 7.37 -14.36
N CYS A 63 17.65 7.59 -13.06
CA CYS A 63 17.26 8.85 -12.39
C CYS A 63 18.12 10.05 -12.79
N ASN A 64 19.29 9.81 -13.37
CA ASN A 64 20.20 10.82 -13.90
C ASN A 64 21.21 10.16 -14.86
N GLU A 65 21.95 10.98 -15.60
CA GLU A 65 22.94 10.55 -16.59
C GLU A 65 24.12 9.78 -15.97
N SER A 66 24.43 10.02 -14.69
CA SER A 66 25.50 9.32 -13.98
C SER A 66 25.15 7.88 -13.58
N GLN A 67 23.89 7.47 -13.74
CA GLN A 67 23.41 6.14 -13.35
C GLN A 67 23.02 5.31 -14.58
N PRO A 68 23.38 4.01 -14.63
CA PRO A 68 22.91 3.15 -15.70
C PRO A 68 21.40 2.96 -15.60
N ALA A 69 20.75 2.80 -16.76
CA ALA A 69 19.35 2.42 -16.82
C ALA A 69 19.11 1.12 -16.03
N PRO A 70 18.01 1.02 -15.24
CA PRO A 70 17.73 -0.18 -14.46
C PRO A 70 17.49 -1.38 -15.39
N SER A 71 18.04 -2.54 -15.03
CA SER A 71 17.76 -3.83 -15.69
C SER A 71 16.52 -4.53 -15.12
N PHE A 72 16.11 -4.12 -13.91
CA PHE A 72 14.91 -4.59 -13.25
C PHE A 72 14.26 -3.45 -12.46
N ILE A 73 12.94 -3.50 -12.36
CA ILE A 73 12.13 -2.64 -11.50
C ILE A 73 11.46 -3.53 -10.48
N PHE A 74 11.47 -3.11 -9.21
CA PHE A 74 10.77 -3.82 -8.17
C PHE A 74 9.87 -2.90 -7.36
N VAL A 75 8.85 -3.48 -6.76
CA VAL A 75 8.03 -2.85 -5.75
C VAL A 75 8.08 -3.70 -4.49
N LYS A 76 8.23 -3.06 -3.34
CA LYS A 76 8.24 -3.70 -2.02
C LYS A 76 7.06 -3.21 -1.21
N ILE A 77 6.54 -4.08 -0.34
CA ILE A 77 5.62 -3.71 0.74
C ILE A 77 6.25 -4.14 2.06
N TYR A 78 6.26 -3.22 3.01
CA TYR A 78 6.79 -3.43 4.35
C TYR A 78 6.05 -2.53 5.36
N LYS A 79 6.22 -2.78 6.65
CA LYS A 79 5.55 -1.99 7.70
C LYS A 79 6.16 -0.58 7.79
N ALA A 80 5.33 0.45 7.84
CA ALA A 80 5.80 1.84 7.86
C ALA A 80 6.67 2.13 9.10
N GLY A 81 7.59 3.10 8.97
CA GLY A 81 8.59 3.41 10.01
C GLY A 81 9.75 2.42 10.09
N GLN A 82 9.75 1.36 9.27
CA GLN A 82 10.86 0.43 9.13
C GLN A 82 11.46 0.60 7.72
N ALA A 83 12.56 1.34 7.61
CA ALA A 83 13.19 1.59 6.31
C ALA A 83 13.63 0.29 5.62
N SER A 84 13.57 0.24 4.29
CA SER A 84 13.96 -0.95 3.50
C SER A 84 15.47 -1.27 3.55
N SER A 85 16.28 -0.44 4.23
CA SER A 85 17.73 -0.56 4.41
C SER A 85 18.19 -1.15 5.75
N GLY A 86 17.29 -1.51 6.67
CA GLY A 86 17.68 -2.10 7.96
C GLY A 86 16.82 -3.31 8.32
N ARG A 87 17.41 -4.52 8.36
CA ARG A 87 16.97 -5.79 8.98
C ARG A 87 15.44 -6.06 9.11
N THR A 88 14.61 -5.50 8.24
CA THR A 88 13.16 -5.58 8.32
C THR A 88 12.66 -6.52 7.24
N ALA A 89 11.72 -7.38 7.62
CA ALA A 89 11.08 -8.32 6.71
C ALA A 89 10.22 -7.57 5.68
N VAL A 90 10.71 -7.53 4.44
CA VAL A 90 9.88 -7.21 3.29
C VAL A 90 8.76 -8.26 3.25
N LEU A 91 7.50 -7.81 3.33
CA LEU A 91 6.34 -8.70 3.39
C LEU A 91 5.94 -9.19 2.00
N TYR A 92 6.18 -8.35 1.00
CA TYR A 92 5.96 -8.69 -0.39
C TYR A 92 6.95 -7.92 -1.28
N LYS A 93 7.40 -8.57 -2.35
CA LYS A 93 8.21 -7.95 -3.39
C LYS A 93 7.81 -8.52 -4.74
N LYS A 94 7.53 -7.65 -5.70
CA LYS A 94 7.39 -8.00 -7.12
C LYS A 94 8.52 -7.36 -7.89
N THR A 95 9.17 -8.10 -8.77
CA THR A 95 10.24 -7.62 -9.65
C THR A 95 9.89 -7.95 -11.09
N VAL A 96 10.10 -6.99 -11.98
CA VAL A 96 9.93 -7.12 -13.43
C VAL A 96 11.26 -6.76 -14.09
N ASN A 97 11.73 -7.56 -15.04
CA ASN A 97 12.91 -7.24 -15.84
C ASN A 97 12.53 -6.66 -17.22
N LYS A 98 13.53 -6.27 -18.02
CA LYS A 98 13.33 -5.66 -19.34
C LYS A 98 12.61 -6.59 -20.33
N GLU A 99 12.74 -7.89 -20.15
CA GLU A 99 12.12 -8.92 -20.98
C GLU A 99 10.66 -9.20 -20.57
N GLY A 100 10.15 -8.53 -19.53
CA GLY A 100 8.80 -8.71 -19.01
C GLY A 100 8.64 -9.90 -18.07
N HIS A 101 9.73 -10.58 -17.70
CA HIS A 101 9.70 -11.66 -16.71
C HIS A 101 9.42 -11.08 -15.32
N VAL A 102 8.40 -11.63 -14.68
CA VAL A 102 7.94 -11.29 -13.34
C VAL A 102 8.44 -12.31 -12.33
N THR A 103 8.98 -11.85 -11.21
CA THR A 103 9.31 -12.67 -10.05
C THR A 103 8.71 -12.07 -8.79
N GLU A 104 8.15 -12.91 -7.92
CA GLU A 104 7.56 -12.50 -6.64
C GLU A 104 8.30 -13.20 -5.49
N LEU A 105 8.52 -12.50 -4.37
CA LEU A 105 9.15 -13.08 -3.17
C LEU A 105 8.26 -14.19 -2.57
N VAL A 106 6.97 -13.93 -2.53
CA VAL A 106 5.88 -14.84 -2.16
C VAL A 106 4.72 -14.54 -3.11
N PRO A 107 3.88 -15.53 -3.46
CA PRO A 107 2.71 -15.28 -4.29
C PRO A 107 1.83 -14.21 -3.66
N ILE A 108 1.40 -13.22 -4.44
CA ILE A 108 0.64 -12.08 -3.90
C ILE A 108 -0.62 -12.50 -3.12
N GLN A 109 -1.32 -13.55 -3.58
CA GLN A 109 -2.52 -14.08 -2.93
C GLN A 109 -2.28 -14.65 -1.51
N ASP A 110 -1.04 -14.99 -1.17
CA ASP A 110 -0.68 -15.55 0.14
C ASP A 110 -0.39 -14.43 1.17
N VAL A 111 -0.29 -13.18 0.72
CA VAL A 111 0.06 -12.05 1.59
C VAL A 111 -1.18 -11.54 2.31
N LYS A 112 -1.14 -11.64 3.64
CA LYS A 112 -2.11 -11.04 4.57
C LYS A 112 -1.44 -10.01 5.44
N LEU A 113 -2.07 -8.85 5.55
CA LEU A 113 -1.62 -7.74 6.37
C LEU A 113 -2.56 -7.57 7.55
N ASN A 114 -1.99 -7.63 8.75
CA ASN A 114 -2.69 -7.33 10.00
C ASN A 114 -2.90 -5.80 10.14
N PRO A 115 -3.65 -5.34 11.16
CA PRO A 115 -3.79 -3.91 11.41
C PRO A 115 -2.43 -3.20 11.52
N GLY A 116 -2.33 -2.03 10.89
CA GLY A 116 -1.12 -1.21 10.90
C GLY A 116 -0.93 -0.41 9.61
N THR A 117 0.09 0.46 9.62
CA THR A 117 0.50 1.24 8.44
C THR A 117 1.63 0.54 7.71
N TYR A 118 1.55 0.54 6.39
CA TYR A 118 2.45 -0.12 5.47
C TYR A 118 2.91 0.88 4.40
N THR A 119 4.13 0.69 3.93
CA THR A 119 4.71 1.48 2.84
C THR A 119 4.81 0.58 1.62
N MET A 120 4.28 1.06 0.49
CA MET A 120 4.62 0.54 -0.84
C MET A 120 5.76 1.39 -1.40
N GLU A 121 6.90 0.78 -1.72
CA GLU A 121 8.09 1.43 -2.28
C GLU A 121 8.40 0.90 -3.68
N VAL A 122 8.51 1.78 -4.67
CA VAL A 122 8.99 1.49 -6.03
C VAL A 122 10.51 1.69 -6.10
N SER A 123 11.23 0.83 -6.81
CA SER A 123 12.66 0.97 -7.07
C SER A 123 13.01 2.27 -7.80
N ARG A 124 14.30 2.61 -7.86
CA ARG A 124 14.77 3.81 -8.58
C ARG A 124 14.65 3.63 -10.09
N ALA A 125 13.66 4.28 -10.68
CA ALA A 125 13.42 4.37 -12.12
C ALA A 125 12.57 5.62 -12.38
N GLN A 126 12.79 6.35 -13.48
CA GLN A 126 12.00 7.56 -13.75
C GLN A 126 10.58 7.20 -14.17
N ASN A 127 9.57 8.00 -13.79
CA ASN A 127 8.22 7.93 -14.36
C ASN A 127 7.57 6.52 -14.35
N THR A 128 8.08 5.61 -13.52
CA THR A 128 7.51 4.29 -13.28
C THR A 128 6.28 4.45 -12.40
N GLU A 129 5.23 3.72 -12.75
CA GLU A 129 3.99 3.70 -12.00
C GLU A 129 3.76 2.29 -11.45
N ALA A 130 3.27 2.20 -10.22
CA ALA A 130 2.86 0.95 -9.61
C ALA A 130 1.53 1.14 -8.90
N THR A 131 0.60 0.21 -9.12
CA THR A 131 -0.74 0.23 -8.51
C THR A 131 -0.98 -1.06 -7.76
N LEU A 132 -1.17 -0.94 -6.46
CA LEU A 132 -1.52 -2.02 -5.55
C LEU A 132 -3.03 -2.01 -5.30
N GLU A 133 -3.68 -3.15 -5.48
CA GLU A 133 -5.04 -3.38 -5.00
C GLU A 133 -5.02 -4.26 -3.76
N ILE A 134 -5.71 -3.84 -2.72
CA ILE A 134 -5.93 -4.63 -1.50
C ILE A 134 -7.41 -4.80 -1.23
N PHE A 135 -7.77 -5.91 -0.60
CA PHE A 135 -9.12 -6.16 -0.10
C PHE A 135 -9.09 -6.21 1.42
N ILE A 136 -9.83 -5.31 2.06
CA ILE A 136 -9.92 -5.22 3.53
C ILE A 136 -11.24 -5.86 3.97
N SER A 137 -11.16 -6.83 4.88
CA SER A 137 -12.32 -7.45 5.53
C SER A 137 -12.15 -7.50 7.04
N ALA A 138 -13.21 -7.85 7.76
CA ALA A 138 -13.07 -8.32 9.14
C ALA A 138 -12.11 -9.53 9.19
N ASN A 139 -11.35 -9.63 10.28
CA ASN A 139 -10.50 -10.78 10.57
C ASN A 139 -11.34 -12.03 10.83
#